data_AF-A0A920VFE9-F1
#
_entry.id   AF-A0A920VFE9-F1
#
_cell.length_a   1.000
_cell.length_b   1.000
_cell.length_c   1.000
_cell.angle_alpha   90.00
_cell.angle_beta   90.00
_cell.angle_gamma   90.00
#
_symmetry.space_group_name_H-M   'P 1'
#
loop_
_entity.id
_entity.type
_entity.pdbx_description
1 polymer ?
#
loop_
_entity_poly.entity_id
_entity_poly.type
_entity_poly.pdbx_seq_one_letter_code
_entity_poly.pdbx_strand_id
1 'polypeptide(L)' 'MTTLDWPIISSPGLDAVPEFYHYEDTGCEVSGACLDCPLPQCKYDDPAWFQRNRR' A
#
# COMPACT_ATOMS: atom_id res chain seq x y z
N MET A 1 11.19 36.33 16.79
CA MET A 1 12.37 35.90 17.56
C MET A 1 11.81 35.28 18.83
N THR A 2 11.71 33.99 19.09
CA THR A 2 12.30 32.69 18.66
C THR A 2 11.41 31.67 19.41
N THR A 3 10.91 30.54 18.93
CA THR A 3 11.33 29.62 17.89
C THR A 3 10.10 28.78 17.53
N LEU A 4 9.73 28.75 16.26
CA LEU A 4 8.94 27.66 15.67
C LEU A 4 9.86 26.43 15.52
N ASP A 5 10.44 25.97 16.62
CA ASP A 5 11.18 24.70 16.71
C ASP A 5 10.45 23.85 17.74
N TRP A 6 9.21 23.50 17.41
CA TRP A 6 8.77 22.18 17.82
C TRP A 6 9.67 21.23 17.02
N PRO A 7 10.55 20.42 17.63
CA PRO A 7 11.03 19.29 16.88
C PRO A 7 9.73 18.49 16.72
N ILE A 8 9.17 18.47 15.51
CA ILE A 8 8.26 17.39 15.12
C ILE A 8 9.19 16.19 15.14
N ILE A 9 9.47 15.70 16.35
CA ILE A 9 9.99 14.39 16.63
C ILE A 9 8.92 13.56 15.94
N SER A 10 9.25 13.07 14.75
CA SER A 10 8.55 11.95 14.14
C SER A 10 8.55 10.91 15.24
N SER A 11 7.45 10.87 16.00
CA SER A 11 7.35 10.06 17.20
C SER A 11 7.25 8.66 16.63
N PRO A 12 8.29 7.81 16.76
CA PRO A 12 8.37 6.57 15.98
C PRO A 12 7.24 5.59 16.31
N GLY A 13 6.46 5.87 17.36
CA GLY A 13 5.25 5.14 17.70
C GLY A 13 3.98 5.57 16.95
N LEU A 14 3.91 6.77 16.37
CA LEU A 14 2.76 7.21 15.57
C LEU A 14 2.76 6.53 14.20
N ASP A 15 3.93 6.46 13.53
CA ASP A 15 4.11 5.74 12.27
C ASP A 15 3.95 4.21 12.42
N ALA A 16 3.94 3.71 13.66
CA ALA A 16 3.72 2.29 13.97
C ALA A 16 2.23 1.94 14.16
N VAL A 17 1.33 2.93 14.25
CA VAL A 17 -0.09 2.65 14.34
C VAL A 17 -0.65 2.43 12.94
N PRO A 18 -1.37 1.31 12.68
CA PRO A 18 -1.90 1.01 11.35
C PRO A 18 -2.76 2.14 10.74
N GLU A 19 -3.40 2.95 11.59
CA GLU A 19 -4.23 4.10 11.17
C GLU A 19 -3.43 5.26 10.55
N PHE A 20 -2.15 5.40 10.88
CA PHE A 20 -1.24 6.39 10.30
C PHE A 20 -0.33 5.80 9.23
N TYR A 21 -0.37 4.47 9.04
CA TYR A 21 0.39 3.81 7.99
C TYR A 21 -0.28 4.06 6.64
N HIS A 22 0.38 4.83 5.78
CA HIS A 22 -0.14 5.11 4.45
C HIS A 22 0.00 3.86 3.56
N TYR A 23 -1.09 3.13 3.37
CA TYR A 23 -1.15 2.05 2.40
C TYR A 23 -1.46 2.62 1.02
N GLU A 24 -0.40 2.88 0.25
CA GLU A 24 -0.52 3.32 -1.13
C GLU A 24 -0.91 2.14 -2.04
N ASP A 25 -1.97 2.31 -2.84
CA ASP A 25 -2.31 1.36 -3.89
C ASP A 25 -1.42 1.58 -5.09
N THR A 26 -0.32 0.83 -5.14
CA THR A 26 0.64 0.83 -6.26
C THR A 26 0.30 -0.20 -7.34
N GLY A 27 -0.77 -0.99 -7.14
CA GLY A 27 -1.16 -2.05 -8.06
C GLY A 27 -0.07 -3.12 -8.27
N CYS A 28 -0.01 -3.66 -9.49
CA CYS A 28 0.97 -4.65 -9.93
C CYS A 28 1.16 -4.64 -11.46
N GLU A 29 1.90 -5.59 -12.03
CA GLU A 29 2.12 -5.67 -13.49
C GLU A 29 0.84 -5.87 -14.32
N VAL A 30 -0.29 -6.18 -13.70
CA VAL A 30 -1.57 -6.38 -14.39
C VAL A 30 -2.43 -5.11 -14.40
N SER A 31 -2.38 -4.33 -13.33
CA SER A 31 -3.16 -3.09 -13.17
C SER A 31 -2.42 -2.13 -12.25
N GLY A 32 -2.40 -0.85 -12.59
CA GLY A 32 -1.78 0.20 -11.77
C GLY A 32 -2.52 0.54 -10.48
N ALA A 33 -3.74 0.01 -10.30
CA ALA A 33 -4.52 0.11 -9.07
C ALA A 33 -5.27 -1.22 -8.82
N CYS A 34 -5.28 -1.68 -7.58
CA CYS A 34 -5.94 -2.91 -7.15
C CYS A 34 -7.46 -2.81 -7.26
N LEU A 35 -8.02 -1.64 -6.91
CA LEU A 35 -9.48 -1.44 -6.89
C LEU A 35 -10.12 -1.35 -8.28
N ASP A 36 -9.34 -1.02 -9.31
CA ASP A 36 -9.75 -1.02 -10.72
C ASP A 36 -9.18 -2.21 -11.50
N CYS A 37 -8.66 -3.23 -10.79
CA CYS A 37 -8.02 -4.37 -11.43
C CYS A 37 -9.03 -5.21 -12.24
N PRO A 38 -8.76 -5.51 -13.53
CA PRO A 38 -9.68 -6.26 -14.38
C PRO A 38 -9.70 -7.76 -14.07
N LEU A 39 -8.81 -8.24 -13.19
CA LEU A 39 -8.78 -9.65 -12.83
C LEU A 39 -9.95 -10.00 -11.92
N PRO A 40 -10.65 -11.12 -12.17
CA PRO A 40 -11.71 -11.60 -11.28
C PRO A 40 -11.16 -12.16 -9.94
N GLN A 41 -9.85 -12.38 -9.84
CA GLN A 41 -9.16 -12.87 -8.64
C GLN A 41 -7.77 -12.22 -8.55
N CYS A 42 -7.39 -11.72 -7.37
CA CYS A 42 -6.10 -11.06 -7.21
C CYS A 42 -4.94 -12.07 -7.31
N LYS A 43 -3.88 -11.71 -8.05
CA LYS A 43 -2.70 -12.56 -8.21
C LYS A 43 -1.91 -12.82 -6.93
N TYR A 44 -2.00 -11.93 -5.95
CA TYR A 44 -1.34 -12.06 -4.66
C TYR A 44 -2.17 -12.89 -3.68
N ASP A 45 -3.49 -12.97 -3.90
CA ASP A 45 -4.41 -13.77 -3.07
C ASP A 45 -4.32 -15.26 -3.44
N ASP A 46 -4.36 -15.59 -4.75
CA ASP A 46 -4.09 -16.95 -5.23
C ASP A 46 -3.06 -16.92 -6.39
N PRO A 47 -1.75 -17.03 -6.08
CA PRO A 47 -0.70 -17.10 -7.08
C PRO A 47 -0.85 -18.29 -8.03
N ALA A 48 -1.39 -19.42 -7.56
CA ALA A 48 -1.57 -20.59 -8.40
C ALA A 48 -2.72 -20.39 -9.40
N TRP A 49 -3.81 -19.73 -8.99
CA TRP A 49 -4.86 -19.28 -9.92
C TRP A 49 -4.27 -18.35 -10.97
N PHE A 50 -3.45 -17.37 -10.57
CA PHE A 50 -2.85 -16.45 -11.52
C PHE A 50 -1.98 -17.16 -12.56
N GLN A 51 -1.12 -18.09 -12.12
CA GLN A 51 -0.30 -18.89 -13.05
C GLN A 51 -1.15 -19.72 -14.02
N ARG A 52 -2.24 -20.35 -13.55
CA ARG A 52 -3.14 -21.15 -14.40
C ARG A 52 -3.95 -20.32 -15.41
N ASN A 53 -4.24 -19.05 -15.10
CA ASN A 53 -5.10 -18.18 -15.90
C ASN A 53 -4.33 -17.14 -16.74
N ARG A 54 -3.00 -17.02 -16.56
CA ARG A 54 -2.12 -16.35 -17.53
C ARG A 54 -2.05 -17.19 -18.81
N ARG A 55 -2.89 -16.84 -19.78
CA ARG A 55 -2.84 -17.38 -21.15
C ARG A 55 -2.14 -16.40 -22.07
#